data_AF-A0A0M3IGU7-F1
#
_entry.id   AF-A0A0M3IGU7-F1
#
_cell.length_a   1.000
_cell.length_b   1.000
_cell.length_c   1.000
_cell.angle_alpha   90.00
_cell.angle_beta   90.00
_cell.angle_gamma   90.00
#
_symmetry.space_group_name_H-M   'P 1'
#
loop_
_entity.id
_entity.type
_entity.pdbx_description
1 polymer ?
#
loop_
_entity_poly.entity_id
_entity_poly.type
_entity_poly.pdbx_seq_one_letter_code
_entity_poly.pdbx_strand_id
1 'polypeptide(L)'
;MSWADYTERSWLCISDITASNLHLAALVTGAAISSAATYWFWSSLPERIPLIVDPNNQTRERSDGSRVAACLKGDEVMTRLSADTRTLYDVVIRGMRLSHNGPMLGWRQKQSDGTAPYVWLSYRQVLDSATQLAFGLRKIGVKCGQKTHIGILMKNRPEWKICELAAYCNNNVVVPVYPTLGWQACQHIINETQISVIFVDSEPKAIDLVKCKHPLLRHIVTVDPWPDEDSTNFAAFDLSLWSLRSLQLLGQTTMSSQQLQVSC
;
A
#
# COMPACT_ATOMS: atom_id res chain seq x y z
N MET A 1 -37.89 16.49 -74.75
CA MET A 1 -37.49 16.67 -73.34
C MET A 1 -37.63 18.14 -73.02
N SER A 2 -38.48 18.48 -72.05
CA SER A 2 -38.70 19.87 -71.67
C SER A 2 -37.49 20.39 -70.89
N TRP A 3 -37.28 21.71 -70.86
CA TRP A 3 -36.21 22.32 -70.07
C TRP A 3 -36.34 21.99 -68.56
N ALA A 4 -37.58 21.74 -68.10
CA ALA A 4 -37.89 21.31 -66.73
C ALA A 4 -37.35 19.91 -66.41
N ASP A 5 -37.44 18.94 -67.34
CA ASP A 5 -36.93 17.58 -67.15
C ASP A 5 -35.39 17.54 -66.99
N TYR A 6 -34.68 18.45 -67.66
CA TYR A 6 -33.22 18.53 -67.59
C TYR A 6 -32.77 19.08 -66.23
N THR A 7 -33.45 20.11 -65.74
CA THR A 7 -33.18 20.67 -64.43
C THR A 7 -33.47 19.66 -63.32
N GLU A 8 -34.60 18.96 -63.34
CA GLU A 8 -34.92 17.94 -62.31
C GLU A 8 -33.90 16.80 -62.29
N ARG A 9 -33.50 16.26 -63.45
CA ARG A 9 -32.46 15.21 -63.50
C ARG A 9 -31.10 15.69 -63.00
N SER A 10 -30.74 16.93 -63.27
CA SER A 10 -29.49 17.52 -62.76
C SER A 10 -29.51 17.72 -61.25
N TRP A 11 -30.65 18.14 -60.68
CA TRP A 11 -30.82 18.30 -59.24
C TRP A 11 -30.82 16.96 -58.50
N LEU A 12 -31.48 15.94 -59.06
CA LEU A 12 -31.47 14.57 -58.51
C LEU A 12 -30.05 13.97 -58.49
N CYS A 13 -29.28 14.17 -59.56
CA CYS A 13 -27.88 13.71 -59.64
C CYS A 13 -26.98 14.41 -58.60
N ILE A 14 -27.14 15.73 -58.41
CA ILE A 14 -26.40 16.49 -57.40
C ILE A 14 -26.80 16.07 -55.98
N SER A 15 -28.10 15.84 -55.72
CA SER A 15 -28.56 15.35 -54.42
C SER A 15 -28.04 13.95 -54.10
N ASP A 16 -27.99 13.05 -55.07
CA ASP A 16 -27.48 11.68 -54.87
C ASP A 16 -25.96 11.67 -54.60
N ILE A 17 -25.19 12.50 -55.32
CA ILE A 17 -23.74 12.64 -55.10
C ILE A 17 -23.45 13.24 -53.72
N THR A 18 -24.20 14.27 -53.32
CA THR A 18 -24.03 14.90 -52.01
C THR A 18 -24.45 13.99 -50.85
N ALA A 19 -25.57 13.27 -50.99
CA ALA A 19 -26.00 12.26 -50.01
C ALA A 19 -24.98 11.13 -49.87
N SER A 20 -24.48 10.58 -50.99
CA SER A 20 -23.45 9.53 -51.00
C SER A 20 -22.16 9.96 -50.30
N ASN A 21 -21.68 11.18 -50.56
CA ASN A 21 -20.49 11.74 -49.91
C ASN A 21 -20.72 12.01 -48.41
N LEU A 22 -21.93 12.43 -48.01
CA LEU A 22 -22.28 12.64 -46.61
C LEU A 22 -22.33 11.32 -45.83
N HIS A 23 -22.88 10.25 -46.42
CA HIS A 23 -22.86 8.91 -45.83
C HIS A 23 -21.44 8.36 -45.69
N LEU A 24 -20.60 8.53 -46.71
CA LEU A 24 -19.20 8.12 -46.65
C LEU A 24 -18.43 8.90 -45.56
N ALA A 25 -18.62 10.22 -45.50
CA ALA A 25 -18.02 11.09 -44.48
C ALA A 25 -18.50 10.70 -43.06
N ALA A 26 -19.79 10.42 -42.88
CA ALA A 26 -20.33 9.95 -41.61
C ALA A 26 -19.75 8.59 -41.19
N LEU A 27 -19.55 7.67 -42.13
CA LEU A 27 -18.98 6.33 -41.87
C LEU A 27 -17.50 6.41 -41.50
N VAL A 28 -16.71 7.22 -42.22
CA VAL A 28 -15.29 7.46 -41.91
C VAL A 28 -15.14 8.17 -40.56
N THR A 29 -15.97 9.18 -40.30
CA THR A 29 -15.95 9.91 -39.02
C THR A 29 -16.36 9.00 -37.86
N GLY A 30 -17.40 8.18 -38.03
CA GLY A 30 -17.82 7.19 -37.04
C GLY A 30 -16.72 6.18 -36.73
N ALA A 31 -16.08 5.63 -37.76
CA ALA A 31 -14.97 4.69 -37.59
C ALA A 31 -13.76 5.33 -36.88
N ALA A 32 -13.43 6.59 -37.21
CA ALA A 32 -12.35 7.32 -36.55
C ALA A 32 -12.64 7.58 -35.07
N ILE A 33 -13.86 8.00 -34.73
CA ILE A 33 -14.29 8.23 -33.34
C ILE A 33 -14.27 6.91 -32.55
N SER A 34 -14.82 5.83 -33.10
CA SER A 34 -14.80 4.52 -32.45
C SER A 34 -13.37 4.00 -32.24
N SER A 35 -12.49 4.20 -33.22
CA SER A 35 -11.07 3.80 -33.12
C SER A 35 -10.32 4.63 -32.08
N ALA A 36 -10.56 5.94 -32.02
CA ALA A 36 -9.97 6.82 -31.01
C ALA A 36 -10.49 6.49 -29.59
N ALA A 37 -11.79 6.23 -29.45
CA ALA A 37 -12.39 5.87 -28.16
C ALA A 37 -11.92 4.49 -27.67
N THR A 38 -11.79 3.50 -28.56
CA THR A 38 -11.22 2.18 -28.22
C THR A 38 -9.75 2.29 -27.90
N TYR A 39 -8.95 3.03 -28.68
CA TYR A 39 -7.55 3.27 -28.36
C TYR A 39 -7.40 3.97 -26.99
N TRP A 40 -8.18 5.02 -26.73
CA TRP A 40 -8.19 5.71 -25.44
C TRP A 40 -8.58 4.77 -24.29
N PHE A 41 -9.63 3.97 -24.44
CA PHE A 41 -10.05 2.96 -23.46
C PHE A 41 -8.94 1.92 -23.21
N TRP A 42 -8.34 1.36 -24.25
CA TRP A 42 -7.26 0.38 -24.12
C TRP A 42 -5.98 0.98 -23.53
N SER A 43 -5.65 2.22 -23.87
CA SER A 43 -4.48 2.94 -23.32
C SER A 43 -4.68 3.43 -21.89
N SER A 44 -5.92 3.51 -21.42
CA SER A 44 -6.28 3.88 -20.03
C SER A 44 -6.49 2.65 -19.15
N LEU A 45 -6.59 1.45 -19.72
CA LEU A 45 -6.56 0.23 -18.93
C LEU A 45 -5.17 0.07 -18.29
N PRO A 46 -5.10 -0.26 -16.99
CA PRO A 46 -3.83 -0.52 -16.34
C PRO A 46 -3.13 -1.70 -17.03
N GLU A 47 -1.85 -1.54 -17.33
CA GLU A 47 -1.02 -2.60 -17.90
C GLU A 47 -1.13 -3.85 -17.01
N ARG A 48 -1.61 -4.97 -17.58
CA ARG A 48 -1.65 -6.23 -16.84
C ARG A 48 -0.21 -6.66 -16.60
N ILE A 49 0.18 -6.68 -15.32
CA ILE A 49 1.45 -7.27 -14.90
C ILE A 49 1.44 -8.73 -15.36
N PRO A 50 2.37 -9.15 -16.24
CA PRO A 50 2.41 -10.53 -16.68
C PRO A 50 2.61 -11.45 -15.47
N LEU A 51 1.86 -12.54 -15.44
CA LEU A 51 1.97 -13.52 -14.37
C LEU A 51 3.37 -14.12 -14.39
N ILE A 52 4.07 -14.02 -13.25
CA ILE A 52 5.42 -14.61 -13.08
C ILE A 52 5.34 -16.14 -13.16
N VAL A 53 4.20 -16.72 -12.75
CA VAL A 53 3.94 -18.15 -12.78
C VAL A 53 2.47 -18.41 -13.12
N ASP A 54 2.17 -19.51 -13.80
CA ASP A 54 0.80 -19.98 -14.01
C ASP A 54 0.17 -20.34 -12.64
N PRO A 55 -0.97 -19.74 -12.25
CA PRO A 55 -1.65 -20.06 -10.99
C PRO A 55 -2.06 -21.53 -10.86
N ASN A 56 -2.28 -22.22 -11.98
CA ASN A 56 -2.62 -23.63 -11.99
C ASN A 56 -1.38 -24.54 -11.97
N ASN A 57 -0.19 -23.99 -12.23
CA ASN A 57 1.06 -24.73 -12.30
C ASN A 57 2.21 -23.97 -11.62
N GLN A 58 2.07 -23.78 -10.30
CA GLN A 58 3.00 -22.94 -9.52
C GLN A 58 4.30 -23.66 -9.14
N THR A 59 4.38 -24.97 -9.35
CA THR A 59 5.54 -25.79 -8.94
C THR A 59 5.93 -26.81 -10.00
N ARG A 60 7.23 -27.06 -10.16
CA ARG A 60 7.78 -28.16 -10.96
C ARG A 60 8.40 -29.22 -10.04
N GLU A 61 8.38 -30.46 -10.48
CA GLU A 61 9.01 -31.58 -9.79
C GLU A 61 10.45 -31.77 -10.25
N ARG A 62 11.34 -32.11 -9.32
CA ARG A 62 12.75 -32.42 -9.55
C ARG A 62 12.94 -33.92 -9.73
N SER A 63 14.12 -34.33 -10.18
CA SER A 63 14.49 -35.75 -10.37
C SER A 63 14.49 -36.57 -9.07
N ASP A 64 14.61 -35.93 -7.92
CA ASP A 64 14.56 -36.54 -6.59
C ASP A 64 13.13 -36.61 -6.00
N GLY A 65 12.11 -36.18 -6.75
CA GLY A 65 10.71 -36.09 -6.30
C GLY A 65 10.38 -34.85 -5.47
N SER A 66 11.36 -33.99 -5.15
CA SER A 66 11.11 -32.70 -4.50
C SER A 66 10.47 -31.70 -5.46
N ARG A 67 9.79 -30.67 -4.93
CA ARG A 67 9.15 -29.62 -5.75
C ARG A 67 9.83 -28.27 -5.56
N VAL A 68 9.83 -27.46 -6.62
CA VAL A 68 10.28 -26.06 -6.60
C VAL A 68 9.32 -25.13 -7.28
N ALA A 69 9.39 -23.85 -6.94
CA ALA A 69 8.61 -22.81 -7.61
C ALA A 69 8.92 -22.81 -9.12
N ALA A 70 7.87 -22.85 -9.94
CA ALA A 70 8.01 -22.94 -11.40
C ALA A 70 8.62 -21.67 -12.02
N CYS A 71 8.66 -20.56 -11.28
CA CYS A 71 9.29 -19.31 -11.72
C CYS A 71 10.83 -19.31 -11.64
N LEU A 72 11.47 -20.33 -11.05
CA LEU A 72 12.93 -20.42 -10.97
C LEU A 72 13.53 -20.84 -12.31
N LYS A 73 14.58 -20.15 -12.78
CA LYS A 73 15.29 -20.51 -14.03
C LYS A 73 16.24 -21.71 -13.92
N GLY A 74 16.47 -22.21 -12.71
CA GLY A 74 17.31 -23.35 -12.39
C GLY A 74 16.96 -23.91 -11.00
N ASP A 75 17.71 -24.88 -10.49
CA ASP A 75 17.40 -25.52 -9.20
C ASP A 75 18.00 -24.81 -7.98
N GLU A 76 18.74 -23.73 -8.21
CA GLU A 76 19.30 -22.87 -7.17
C GLU A 76 18.23 -22.08 -6.43
N VAL A 77 18.48 -21.84 -5.14
CA VAL A 77 17.61 -21.01 -4.30
C VAL A 77 17.67 -19.57 -4.76
N MET A 78 16.51 -19.00 -5.11
CA MET A 78 16.42 -17.57 -5.44
C MET A 78 16.68 -16.74 -4.17
N THR A 79 17.88 -16.15 -4.12
CA THR A 79 18.31 -15.29 -3.02
C THR A 79 17.73 -13.88 -3.10
N ARG A 80 17.42 -13.40 -4.33
CA ARG A 80 16.85 -12.07 -4.59
C ARG A 80 15.91 -12.13 -5.79
N LEU A 81 14.81 -11.39 -5.72
CA LEU A 81 13.86 -11.25 -6.83
C LEU A 81 14.40 -10.32 -7.93
N SER A 82 15.11 -9.27 -7.55
CA SER A 82 15.78 -8.33 -8.45
C SER A 82 17.19 -8.00 -7.96
N ALA A 83 18.09 -7.68 -8.88
CA ALA A 83 19.52 -7.46 -8.59
C ALA A 83 19.76 -6.30 -7.60
N ASP A 84 18.90 -5.29 -7.64
CA ASP A 84 18.96 -4.05 -6.86
C ASP A 84 18.13 -4.07 -5.56
N THR A 85 17.53 -5.22 -5.22
CA THR A 85 16.76 -5.38 -3.98
C THR A 85 17.42 -6.38 -3.07
N ARG A 86 17.82 -5.94 -1.87
CA ARG A 86 18.38 -6.79 -0.82
C ARG A 86 17.47 -6.88 0.40
N THR A 87 16.72 -5.83 0.69
CA THR A 87 15.82 -5.72 1.83
C THR A 87 14.37 -5.50 1.39
N LEU A 88 13.41 -5.74 2.30
CA LEU A 88 12.01 -5.39 2.07
C LEU A 88 11.80 -3.87 1.90
N TYR A 89 12.69 -3.06 2.47
CA TYR A 89 12.69 -1.61 2.25
C TYR A 89 13.07 -1.28 0.80
N ASP A 90 14.09 -1.94 0.24
CA ASP A 90 14.52 -1.74 -1.16
C ASP A 90 13.40 -2.07 -2.15
N VAL A 91 12.53 -3.03 -1.82
CA VAL A 91 11.37 -3.37 -2.65
C VAL A 91 10.43 -2.17 -2.80
N VAL A 92 10.20 -1.40 -1.73
CA VAL A 92 9.36 -0.20 -1.77
C VAL A 92 10.04 0.94 -2.51
N ILE A 93 11.35 1.12 -2.32
CA ILE A 93 12.15 2.12 -3.06
C ILE A 93 12.15 1.81 -4.55
N ARG A 94 12.33 0.54 -4.92
CA ARG A 94 12.22 0.07 -6.31
C ARG A 94 10.81 0.32 -6.86
N GLY A 95 9.78 -0.03 -6.09
CA GLY A 95 8.38 0.22 -6.46
C GLY A 95 8.10 1.71 -6.74
N MET A 96 8.61 2.61 -5.91
CA MET A 96 8.52 4.06 -6.12
C MET A 96 9.17 4.48 -7.43
N ARG A 97 10.38 3.98 -7.72
CA ARG A 97 11.12 4.32 -8.94
C ARG A 97 10.41 3.81 -10.20
N LEU A 98 9.96 2.56 -10.19
CA LEU A 98 9.31 1.93 -11.34
C LEU A 98 7.91 2.50 -11.61
N SER A 99 7.18 2.89 -10.56
CA SER A 99 5.84 3.47 -10.69
C SER A 99 5.84 4.98 -10.90
N HIS A 100 7.00 5.64 -10.95
CA HIS A 100 7.13 7.09 -10.95
C HIS A 100 6.35 7.76 -9.80
N ASN A 101 6.52 7.23 -8.57
CA ASN A 101 5.77 7.65 -7.38
C ASN A 101 4.24 7.46 -7.51
N GLY A 102 3.82 6.35 -8.13
CA GLY A 102 2.40 6.02 -8.30
C GLY A 102 1.68 5.64 -6.99
N PRO A 103 0.41 5.23 -7.08
CA PRO A 103 -0.36 4.69 -5.95
C PRO A 103 0.32 3.45 -5.33
N MET A 104 0.39 3.41 -4.00
CA MET A 104 0.97 2.30 -3.23
C MET A 104 -0.05 1.64 -2.30
N LEU A 105 -0.65 2.41 -1.37
CA LEU A 105 -1.58 1.88 -0.38
C LEU A 105 -2.96 2.47 -0.60
N GLY A 106 -3.93 1.60 -0.88
CA GLY A 106 -5.32 1.95 -1.13
C GLY A 106 -6.25 1.49 -0.02
N TRP A 107 -7.24 2.31 0.32
CA TRP A 107 -8.36 1.90 1.19
C TRP A 107 -9.67 2.50 0.70
N ARG A 108 -10.78 1.89 1.13
CA ARG A 108 -12.11 2.40 0.81
C ARG A 108 -12.55 3.41 1.86
N GLN A 109 -12.79 4.65 1.44
CA GLN A 109 -13.29 5.69 2.32
C GLN A 109 -14.79 5.85 2.13
N LYS A 110 -15.58 5.49 3.17
CA LYS A 110 -17.02 5.72 3.17
C LYS A 110 -17.30 7.23 3.20
N GLN A 111 -18.09 7.70 2.25
CA GLN A 111 -18.55 9.08 2.16
C GLN A 111 -19.95 9.20 2.77
N SER A 112 -20.40 10.44 3.03
CA SER A 112 -21.74 10.73 3.57
C SER A 112 -22.87 10.31 2.62
N ASP A 113 -22.60 10.25 1.32
CA ASP A 113 -23.53 9.81 0.26
C ASP A 113 -23.68 8.27 0.17
N GLY A 114 -22.98 7.50 1.01
CA GLY A 114 -22.99 6.04 1.02
C GLY A 114 -22.02 5.40 0.01
N THR A 115 -21.35 6.18 -0.84
CA THR A 115 -20.30 5.67 -1.71
C THR A 115 -19.04 5.32 -0.90
N ALA A 116 -18.20 4.45 -1.46
CA ALA A 116 -16.93 4.08 -0.84
C ALA A 116 -15.82 3.94 -1.90
N PRO A 117 -15.39 5.05 -2.53
CA PRO A 117 -14.31 5.06 -3.50
C PRO A 117 -12.98 4.69 -2.84
N TYR A 118 -12.03 4.24 -3.68
CA TYR A 118 -10.66 4.04 -3.24
C TYR A 118 -9.93 5.38 -3.12
N VAL A 119 -9.24 5.55 -1.99
CA VAL A 119 -8.27 6.61 -1.77
C VAL A 119 -6.90 5.97 -1.66
N TRP A 120 -5.88 6.64 -2.21
CA TRP A 120 -4.55 6.09 -2.35
C TRP A 120 -3.51 7.00 -1.71
N LEU A 121 -2.53 6.39 -1.02
CA LEU A 121 -1.25 7.01 -0.73
C LEU A 121 -0.25 6.65 -1.82
N SER A 122 0.48 7.65 -2.31
CA SER A 122 1.64 7.44 -3.17
C SER A 122 2.80 6.79 -2.40
N TYR A 123 3.72 6.16 -3.12
CA TYR A 123 4.94 5.58 -2.52
C TYR A 123 5.71 6.59 -1.65
N ARG A 124 5.85 7.84 -2.11
CA ARG A 124 6.55 8.90 -1.40
C ARG A 124 5.85 9.25 -0.09
N GLN A 125 4.53 9.39 -0.10
CA GLN A 125 3.76 9.67 1.12
C GLN A 125 3.92 8.55 2.15
N VAL A 126 3.92 7.30 1.71
CA VAL A 126 4.13 6.14 2.59
C VAL A 126 5.54 6.13 3.17
N LEU A 127 6.56 6.35 2.34
CA LEU A 127 7.97 6.38 2.76
C LEU A 127 8.28 7.55 3.70
N ASP A 128 7.74 8.74 3.43
CA ASP A 128 7.90 9.92 4.30
C ASP A 128 7.25 9.68 5.66
N SER A 129 6.03 9.15 5.67
CA SER A 129 5.31 8.78 6.89
C SER A 129 6.06 7.72 7.72
N ALA A 130 6.58 6.69 7.06
CA ALA A 130 7.39 5.65 7.70
C ALA A 130 8.71 6.20 8.25
N THR A 131 9.37 7.11 7.52
CA THR A 131 10.61 7.75 7.95
C THR A 131 10.38 8.61 9.19
N GLN A 132 9.36 9.48 9.16
CA GLN A 132 8.98 10.29 10.32
C GLN A 132 8.71 9.40 11.53
N LEU A 133 7.92 8.33 11.36
CA LEU A 133 7.64 7.40 12.44
C LEU A 133 8.90 6.70 12.97
N ALA A 134 9.83 6.31 12.09
CA ALA A 134 11.10 5.70 12.47
C ALA A 134 11.96 6.62 13.34
N PHE A 135 12.04 7.91 13.02
CA PHE A 135 12.71 8.91 13.86
C PHE A 135 11.98 9.14 15.18
N GLY A 136 10.64 9.14 15.17
CA GLY A 136 9.82 9.20 16.38
C GLY A 136 10.13 8.05 17.33
N LEU A 137 10.18 6.82 16.82
CA LEU A 137 10.56 5.62 17.58
C LEU A 137 11.96 5.76 18.21
N ARG A 138 12.97 6.24 17.46
CA ARG A 138 14.30 6.51 18.00
C ARG A 138 14.26 7.54 19.12
N LYS A 139 13.47 8.61 18.96
CA LYS A 139 13.37 9.69 19.93
C LYS A 139 12.76 9.25 21.26
N ILE A 140 11.82 8.30 21.23
CA ILE A 140 11.25 7.70 22.46
C ILE A 140 12.11 6.56 23.03
N GLY A 141 13.32 6.32 22.50
CA GLY A 141 14.29 5.38 23.07
C GLY A 141 14.27 3.96 22.46
N VAL A 142 13.54 3.75 21.37
CA VAL A 142 13.59 2.47 20.64
C VAL A 142 14.95 2.30 19.97
N LYS A 143 15.63 1.20 20.28
CA LYS A 143 16.95 0.88 19.72
C LYS A 143 16.83 0.43 18.27
N CYS A 144 17.81 0.79 17.45
CA CYS A 144 17.93 0.25 16.10
C CYS A 144 18.57 -1.14 16.11
N GLY A 145 18.27 -1.95 15.10
CA GLY A 145 18.86 -3.27 14.88
C GLY A 145 17.93 -4.44 15.18
N GLN A 146 18.35 -5.62 14.74
CA GLN A 146 17.51 -6.82 14.65
C GLN A 146 17.20 -7.46 16.00
N LYS A 147 17.85 -7.02 17.08
CA LYS A 147 17.53 -7.44 18.46
C LYS A 147 16.31 -6.70 19.03
N THR A 148 15.78 -5.72 18.32
CA THR A 148 14.62 -4.94 18.73
C THR A 148 13.40 -5.34 17.94
N HIS A 149 12.35 -5.74 18.66
CA HIS A 149 11.09 -6.22 18.12
C HIS A 149 9.99 -5.16 18.28
N ILE A 150 9.23 -4.93 17.21
CA ILE A 150 8.13 -3.97 17.15
C ILE A 150 6.83 -4.74 17.00
N GLY A 151 5.94 -4.62 17.97
CA GLY A 151 4.63 -5.26 17.93
C GLY A 151 3.67 -4.50 17.03
N ILE A 152 2.88 -5.21 16.24
CA ILE A 152 1.76 -4.62 15.48
C ILE A 152 0.50 -5.44 15.70
N LEU A 153 -0.47 -4.87 16.43
CA LEU A 153 -1.77 -5.44 16.74
C LEU A 153 -2.88 -4.59 16.11
N MET A 154 -3.07 -4.72 14.81
CA MET A 154 -4.11 -3.97 14.08
C MET A 154 -4.66 -4.74 12.89
N LYS A 155 -5.85 -4.34 12.44
CA LYS A 155 -6.47 -4.84 11.20
C LYS A 155 -5.65 -4.43 9.98
N ASN A 156 -5.90 -5.10 8.84
CA ASN A 156 -5.29 -4.73 7.56
C ASN A 156 -5.73 -3.32 7.15
N ARG A 157 -4.81 -2.35 7.26
CA ARG A 157 -5.01 -0.93 6.95
C ARG A 157 -3.67 -0.29 6.52
N PRO A 158 -3.67 0.86 5.82
CA PRO A 158 -2.43 1.49 5.35
C PRO A 158 -1.39 1.73 6.46
N GLU A 159 -1.84 2.09 7.65
CA GLU A 159 -0.99 2.37 8.81
C GLU A 159 -0.22 1.13 9.28
N TRP A 160 -0.76 -0.08 9.10
CA TRP A 160 -0.04 -1.33 9.38
C TRP A 160 1.25 -1.39 8.58
N LYS A 161 1.15 -1.10 7.27
CA LYS A 161 2.30 -1.13 6.36
C LYS A 161 3.28 0.01 6.62
N ILE A 162 2.78 1.18 7.01
CA ILE A 162 3.63 2.32 7.40
C ILE A 162 4.43 1.98 8.67
N CYS A 163 3.81 1.37 9.69
CA CYS A 163 4.48 0.94 10.91
C CYS A 163 5.53 -0.14 10.62
N GLU A 164 5.21 -1.09 9.74
CA GLU A 164 6.15 -2.12 9.29
C GLU A 164 7.38 -1.49 8.60
N LEU A 165 7.16 -0.54 7.69
CA LEU A 165 8.26 0.16 7.02
C LEU A 165 9.09 1.01 7.97
N ALA A 166 8.47 1.63 8.97
CA ALA A 166 9.19 2.38 10.00
C ALA A 166 10.15 1.49 10.82
N ALA A 167 9.73 0.25 11.11
CA ALA A 167 10.60 -0.74 11.75
C ALA A 167 11.78 -1.09 10.83
N TYR A 168 11.55 -1.30 9.53
CA TYR A 168 12.61 -1.58 8.57
C TYR A 168 13.62 -0.43 8.43
N CYS A 169 13.18 0.84 8.48
CA CYS A 169 14.07 2.00 8.50
C CYS A 169 15.05 2.01 9.69
N ASN A 170 14.73 1.31 10.78
CA ASN A 170 15.55 1.16 11.97
C ASN A 170 16.24 -0.22 12.05
N ASN A 171 16.11 -1.05 11.00
CA ASN A 171 16.55 -2.45 10.99
C ASN A 171 15.96 -3.27 12.15
N ASN A 172 14.76 -2.91 12.61
CA ASN A 172 14.01 -3.62 13.64
C ASN A 172 13.20 -4.78 13.03
N VAL A 173 12.85 -5.74 13.87
CA VAL A 173 12.05 -6.90 13.48
C VAL A 173 10.59 -6.64 13.82
N VAL A 174 9.69 -6.88 12.87
CA VAL A 174 8.25 -6.73 13.07
C VAL A 174 7.66 -8.02 13.61
N VAL A 175 6.87 -7.92 14.68
CA VAL A 175 6.13 -9.02 15.28
C VAL A 175 4.64 -8.74 15.13
N PRO A 176 3.95 -9.36 14.16
CA PRO A 176 2.50 -9.22 14.04
C PRO A 176 1.82 -9.99 15.18
N VAL A 177 0.87 -9.34 15.84
CA VAL A 177 0.08 -9.93 16.93
C VAL A 177 -1.38 -9.96 16.49
N TYR A 178 -2.03 -11.12 16.60
CA TYR A 178 -3.42 -11.32 16.20
C TYR A 178 -4.27 -11.73 17.40
N PRO A 179 -5.38 -11.02 17.69
CA PRO A 179 -6.22 -11.33 18.85
C PRO A 179 -7.12 -12.54 18.64
N THR A 180 -7.09 -13.17 17.47
CA THR A 180 -7.97 -14.29 17.08
C THR A 180 -7.80 -15.53 17.96
N LEU A 181 -6.61 -15.73 18.53
CA LEU A 181 -6.29 -16.85 19.44
C LEU A 181 -6.54 -16.50 20.92
N GLY A 182 -7.14 -15.35 21.22
CA GLY A 182 -7.39 -14.86 22.57
C GLY A 182 -6.24 -14.04 23.15
N TRP A 183 -6.53 -13.28 24.21
CA TRP A 183 -5.59 -12.36 24.83
C TRP A 183 -4.41 -13.05 25.53
N GLN A 184 -4.61 -14.28 26.03
CA GLN A 184 -3.52 -15.07 26.61
C GLN A 184 -2.43 -15.37 25.56
N ALA A 185 -2.83 -15.68 24.32
CA ALA A 185 -1.89 -15.91 23.23
C ALA A 185 -1.15 -14.62 22.86
N CYS A 186 -1.86 -13.48 22.78
CA CYS A 186 -1.22 -12.17 22.58
C CYS A 186 -0.17 -11.87 23.66
N GLN A 187 -0.52 -12.12 24.94
CA GLN A 187 0.39 -11.90 26.06
C GLN A 187 1.63 -12.79 25.97
N HIS A 188 1.45 -14.07 25.64
CA HIS A 188 2.56 -14.98 25.44
C HIS A 188 3.50 -14.48 24.33
N ILE A 189 2.97 -14.09 23.17
CA ILE A 189 3.77 -13.56 22.04
C ILE A 189 4.54 -12.31 22.47
N ILE A 190 3.88 -11.34 23.10
CA ILE A 190 4.50 -10.07 23.51
C ILE A 190 5.65 -10.30 24.49
N ASN A 191 5.46 -11.20 25.45
CA ASN A 191 6.46 -11.48 26.48
C ASN A 191 7.63 -12.29 25.90
N GLU A 192 7.36 -13.32 25.10
CA GLU A 192 8.38 -14.18 24.49
C GLU A 192 9.27 -13.38 23.52
N THR A 193 8.67 -12.49 22.75
CA THR A 193 9.39 -11.63 21.80
C THR A 193 9.95 -10.35 22.42
N GLN A 194 9.77 -10.17 23.73
CA GLN A 194 10.32 -9.05 24.50
C GLN A 194 9.97 -7.67 23.90
N ILE A 195 8.74 -7.52 23.41
CA ILE A 195 8.30 -6.28 22.76
C ILE A 195 8.26 -5.14 23.78
N SER A 196 8.95 -4.04 23.46
CA SER A 196 8.89 -2.80 24.26
C SER A 196 7.93 -1.76 23.70
N VAL A 197 7.59 -1.84 22.40
CA VAL A 197 6.67 -0.93 21.71
C VAL A 197 5.69 -1.70 20.85
N ILE A 198 4.40 -1.42 21.01
CA ILE A 198 3.33 -2.03 20.22
C ILE A 198 2.40 -0.98 19.61
N PHE A 199 2.09 -1.15 18.32
CA PHE A 199 1.09 -0.37 17.62
C PHE A 199 -0.27 -1.06 17.69
N VAL A 200 -1.33 -0.30 17.98
CA VAL A 200 -2.71 -0.80 18.07
C VAL A 200 -3.66 0.09 17.27
N ASP A 201 -4.68 -0.49 16.64
CA ASP A 201 -5.69 0.30 15.92
C ASP A 201 -6.70 0.95 16.87
N SER A 202 -7.20 0.23 17.87
CA SER A 202 -8.36 0.66 18.67
C SER A 202 -8.09 0.75 20.17
N GLU A 203 -8.80 1.64 20.85
CA GLU A 203 -8.75 1.85 22.29
C GLU A 203 -8.95 0.58 23.15
N PRO A 204 -10.00 -0.24 22.92
CA PRO A 204 -10.23 -1.44 23.72
C PRO A 204 -9.04 -2.40 23.74
N LYS A 205 -8.31 -2.50 22.62
CA LYS A 205 -7.11 -3.34 22.54
C LYS A 205 -5.96 -2.80 23.37
N ALA A 206 -5.79 -1.47 23.44
CA ALA A 206 -4.78 -0.88 24.31
C ALA A 206 -5.11 -1.15 25.78
N ILE A 207 -6.37 -0.98 26.18
CA ILE A 207 -6.83 -1.24 27.55
C ILE A 207 -6.57 -2.71 27.93
N ASP A 208 -6.89 -3.64 27.03
CA ASP A 208 -6.66 -5.06 27.29
C ASP A 208 -5.17 -5.41 27.41
N LEU A 209 -4.29 -4.77 26.63
CA LEU A 209 -2.83 -4.89 26.81
C LEU A 209 -2.36 -4.40 28.18
N VAL A 210 -2.91 -3.29 28.68
CA VAL A 210 -2.57 -2.78 30.02
C VAL A 210 -2.99 -3.76 31.11
N LYS A 211 -4.19 -4.35 30.99
CA LYS A 211 -4.72 -5.32 31.96
C LYS A 211 -3.86 -6.57 32.07
N CYS A 212 -3.27 -7.03 30.95
CA CYS A 212 -2.49 -8.26 30.89
C CYS A 212 -1.08 -8.16 31.53
N LYS A 213 -0.62 -6.97 31.95
CA LYS A 213 0.73 -6.72 32.53
C LYS A 213 1.88 -7.40 31.78
N HIS A 214 2.61 -6.61 31.01
CA HIS A 214 3.78 -7.08 30.28
C HIS A 214 5.06 -6.52 30.92
N PRO A 215 6.08 -7.35 31.22
CA PRO A 215 7.27 -6.91 31.97
C PRO A 215 8.15 -5.91 31.21
N LEU A 216 8.14 -5.96 29.88
CA LEU A 216 9.03 -5.17 29.02
C LEU A 216 8.30 -4.14 28.15
N LEU A 217 6.97 -4.18 28.09
CA LEU A 217 6.19 -3.21 27.32
C LEU A 217 6.30 -1.85 28.00
N ARG A 218 6.72 -0.82 27.25
CA ARG A 218 6.88 0.56 27.74
C ARG A 218 6.04 1.55 26.96
N HIS A 219 5.79 1.28 25.68
CA HIS A 219 5.06 2.20 24.82
C HIS A 219 3.93 1.50 24.08
N ILE A 220 2.74 2.08 24.16
CA ILE A 220 1.59 1.71 23.34
C ILE A 220 1.31 2.88 22.40
N VAL A 221 1.24 2.60 21.10
CA VAL A 221 1.00 3.62 20.07
C VAL A 221 -0.35 3.34 19.41
N THR A 222 -1.32 4.23 19.59
CA THR A 222 -2.66 4.11 19.03
C THR A 222 -2.75 4.77 17.65
N VAL A 223 -3.40 4.10 16.70
CA VAL A 223 -3.64 4.65 15.36
C VAL A 223 -4.91 5.48 15.33
N ASP A 224 -6.01 4.96 15.87
CA ASP A 224 -7.26 5.71 15.94
C ASP A 224 -7.20 6.74 17.08
N PRO A 225 -7.94 7.87 16.95
CA PRO A 225 -7.99 8.88 17.99
C PRO A 225 -8.42 8.28 19.33
N TRP A 226 -7.75 8.70 20.39
CA TRP A 226 -8.07 8.35 21.76
C TRP A 226 -8.73 9.55 22.44
N PRO A 227 -9.89 9.40 23.09
CA PRO A 227 -10.49 10.48 23.86
C PRO A 227 -9.64 10.76 25.11
N ASP A 228 -9.22 12.01 25.30
CA ASP A 228 -8.37 12.43 26.43
C ASP A 228 -8.99 12.17 27.83
N GLU A 229 -10.25 11.71 27.91
CA GLU A 229 -11.03 11.55 29.13
C GLU A 229 -10.91 10.18 29.85
N ASP A 230 -10.36 9.14 29.20
CA ASP A 230 -10.33 7.81 29.83
C ASP A 230 -9.21 7.69 30.89
N SER A 231 -9.66 7.78 32.14
CA SER A 231 -8.97 7.67 33.45
C SER A 231 -8.04 6.47 33.70
N THR A 232 -7.61 5.74 32.67
CA THR A 232 -6.63 4.67 32.82
C THR A 232 -5.28 5.31 33.11
N ASN A 233 -4.82 5.25 34.36
CA ASN A 233 -3.54 5.83 34.77
C ASN A 233 -2.37 4.99 34.22
N PHE A 234 -2.05 5.13 32.93
CA PHE A 234 -0.92 4.46 32.27
C PHE A 234 0.41 4.75 32.96
N ALA A 235 0.55 5.93 33.58
CA ALA A 235 1.72 6.29 34.38
C ALA A 235 1.88 5.40 35.62
N ALA A 236 0.79 4.88 36.20
CA ALA A 236 0.85 3.90 37.27
C ALA A 236 1.43 2.54 36.83
N PHE A 237 1.45 2.26 35.52
CA PHE A 237 1.97 1.02 34.94
C PHE A 237 3.35 1.20 34.27
N ASP A 238 4.00 2.36 34.42
CA ASP A 238 5.26 2.70 33.74
C ASP A 238 5.14 2.52 32.20
N LEU A 239 3.94 2.85 31.68
CA LEU A 239 3.58 2.82 30.27
C LEU A 239 3.38 4.24 29.75
N SER A 240 3.92 4.52 28.57
CA SER A 240 3.62 5.74 27.81
C SER A 240 2.65 5.45 26.68
N LEU A 241 1.56 6.20 26.63
CA LEU A 241 0.61 6.18 25.53
C LEU A 241 0.99 7.26 24.51
N TRP A 242 1.02 6.89 23.24
CA TRP A 242 1.28 7.80 22.12
C TRP A 242 0.18 7.66 21.07
N SER A 243 -0.16 8.74 20.38
CA SER A 243 -0.86 8.61 19.10
C SER A 243 0.16 8.45 17.98
N LEU A 244 -0.22 7.74 16.92
CA LEU A 244 0.63 7.59 15.72
C LEU A 244 1.05 8.97 15.19
N ARG A 245 0.11 9.91 15.19
CA ARG A 245 0.32 11.29 14.73
C ARG A 245 1.32 12.05 15.62
N SER A 246 1.22 11.95 16.95
CA SER A 246 2.16 12.66 17.83
C SER A 246 3.58 12.11 17.67
N LEU A 247 3.72 10.80 17.49
CA LEU A 247 5.01 10.16 17.28
C LEU A 247 5.63 10.52 15.92
N GLN A 248 4.82 10.64 14.87
CA GLN A 248 5.27 11.13 13.56
C GLN A 248 5.74 12.60 13.63
N LEU A 249 4.98 13.47 14.30
CA LEU A 249 5.36 14.88 14.50
C LEU A 249 6.68 14.99 15.27
N LEU A 250 6.84 14.21 16.34
CA LEU A 250 8.09 14.13 17.10
C LEU A 250 9.27 13.72 16.21
N GLY A 251 9.04 12.75 15.33
CA GLY A 251 10.03 12.32 14.34
C GLY A 251 10.37 13.40 13.33
N GLN A 252 9.37 14.13 12.82
CA GLN A 252 9.57 15.24 11.89
C GLN A 252 10.41 16.36 12.53
N THR A 253 10.13 16.75 13.76
CA THR A 253 10.95 17.73 14.49
C THR A 253 12.37 17.22 14.73
N THR A 254 12.53 15.93 15.02
CA THR A 254 13.84 15.30 15.20
C THR A 254 14.64 15.32 13.88
N MET A 255 14.00 15.04 12.75
CA MET A 255 14.63 15.10 11.42
C MET A 255 15.07 16.52 11.05
N SER A 256 14.27 17.54 11.36
CA SER A 256 14.62 18.93 11.04
C SER A 256 15.76 19.47 11.92
N SER A 257 15.87 18.99 13.17
CA SER A 257 16.92 19.42 14.11
C SER A 257 18.24 18.68 13.91
N GLN A 258 18.18 17.45 13.42
CA GLN A 258 19.35 16.66 13.07
C GLN A 258 19.53 16.72 11.55
N GLN A 259 20.49 17.49 11.04
CA GLN A 259 21.06 17.32 9.69
C GLN A 259 21.80 15.96 9.57
N LEU A 260 21.16 14.87 10.01
CA LEU A 260 21.69 13.52 9.91
C LEU A 260 21.43 13.04 8.50
N GLN A 261 22.51 12.92 7.74
CA GLN A 261 22.53 12.20 6.48
C GLN A 261 21.93 10.81 6.71
N VAL A 262 20.73 10.58 6.15
CA VAL A 262 20.16 9.26 6.02
C VAL A 262 21.02 8.52 5.02
N SER A 263 22.10 7.93 5.50
CA SER A 263 22.86 6.90 4.78
C SER A 263 22.18 5.57 5.11
N CYS A 264 21.08 5.31 4.41
CA CYS A 264 20.56 3.97 4.21
C CYS A 264 21.28 3.33 3.02
#